data_AF-A0A960VA45-F1
#
_entry.id   AF-A0A960VA45-F1
#
_cell.length_a   1.000
_cell.length_b   1.000
_cell.length_c   1.000
_cell.angle_alpha   90.00
_cell.angle_beta   90.00
_cell.angle_gamma   90.00
#
_symmetry.space_group_name_H-M   'P 1'
#
loop_
_entity.id
_entity.type
_entity.pdbx_description
1 polymer ?
#
loop_
_entity_poly.entity_id
_entity_poly.type
_entity_poly.pdbx_seq_one_letter_code
_entity_poly.pdbx_strand_id
1 'polypeptide(L)'
;MGNLYRLNPFYEWEISSYPNKPTLPAEINLKGKSLEYLFIPFSSQYDFVLLSHTPDENFINYIKKHFPDSGNIVTEIPDKSLNLIEWGKFHSKIQNGKLIPDEKLIQESKKINSKLFQYEISKNYLNKGIERRIFSKEAITKQIPKLPFIIKRDISFSGTFANIIQSKEDLIHFFNNTYNEKEIYFIEEWKETRNRDFSYLFSIDTEIKFLSKTKMITNAKGIYCGSILEDNDSNLETYLNFLNIIHSEHLKNYSGPISIDGFHYTENNIKKTQPISEINFRHSLGRVLYNIADENNSKKHGAFFIKNFWKKSEFSKAVEELEEEGKKRNIKVIVLTPSHIEGKGVSSIFLYLQSENEENILNYWKFYDEFKKYHKNNNL
;
A
#
# COMPACT_ATOMS: atom_id res chain seq x y z
N MET A 1 8.82 -4.13 -27.17
CA MET A 1 9.36 -2.97 -26.42
C MET A 1 9.30 -3.35 -24.96
N GLY A 2 10.42 -3.27 -24.23
CA GLY A 2 10.48 -3.66 -22.81
C GLY A 2 9.96 -2.56 -21.89
N ASN A 3 9.69 -2.91 -20.64
CA ASN A 3 9.25 -2.00 -19.60
C ASN A 3 10.41 -1.65 -18.63
N LEU A 4 10.38 -0.44 -18.08
CA LEU A 4 11.13 -0.04 -16.91
C LEU A 4 10.16 0.11 -15.74
N TYR A 5 10.25 -0.79 -14.79
CA TYR A 5 9.50 -0.78 -13.55
C TYR A 5 10.22 0.07 -12.51
N ARG A 6 9.52 1.07 -11.97
CA ARG A 6 10.02 1.90 -10.88
C ARG A 6 8.99 2.01 -9.78
N LEU A 7 9.22 1.32 -8.68
CA LEU A 7 8.44 1.53 -7.49
C LEU A 7 9.04 2.69 -6.70
N ASN A 8 8.35 3.83 -6.65
CA ASN A 8 8.73 4.92 -5.76
C ASN A 8 7.95 4.83 -4.45
N PRO A 9 8.56 4.36 -3.35
CA PRO A 9 7.88 4.25 -2.07
C PRO A 9 7.53 5.63 -1.49
N PHE A 10 8.13 6.72 -1.96
CA PHE A 10 7.91 8.07 -1.43
C PHE A 10 7.07 8.96 -2.35
N TYR A 11 6.34 8.34 -3.29
CA TYR A 11 5.51 9.02 -4.27
C TYR A 11 4.61 10.11 -3.65
N GLU A 12 3.86 9.79 -2.59
CA GLU A 12 2.96 10.75 -1.93
C GLU A 12 3.70 11.96 -1.36
N TRP A 13 4.95 11.78 -0.92
CA TRP A 13 5.76 12.90 -0.47
C TRP A 13 6.26 13.75 -1.62
N GLU A 14 6.63 13.16 -2.74
CA GLU A 14 7.09 13.90 -3.92
C GLU A 14 5.99 14.76 -4.54
N ILE A 15 4.73 14.31 -4.51
CA ILE A 15 3.58 15.10 -4.98
C ILE A 15 3.02 16.05 -3.91
N SER A 16 3.41 15.90 -2.65
CA SER A 16 2.98 16.78 -1.56
C SER A 16 3.70 18.13 -1.62
N SER A 17 3.02 19.22 -1.23
CA SER A 17 3.58 20.59 -1.25
C SER A 17 4.62 20.86 -0.16
N TYR A 18 5.29 19.84 0.38
CA TYR A 18 6.18 20.01 1.53
C TYR A 18 7.33 20.95 1.19
N PRO A 19 7.42 22.14 1.83
CA PRO A 19 8.50 23.09 1.56
C PRO A 19 9.86 22.55 2.00
N ASN A 20 9.88 21.57 2.92
CA ASN A 20 11.07 20.85 3.37
C ASN A 20 10.74 19.36 3.35
N LYS A 21 11.41 18.56 2.51
CA LYS A 21 11.34 17.09 2.61
C LYS A 21 11.80 16.73 4.03
N PRO A 22 10.94 16.24 4.93
CA PRO A 22 11.39 15.88 6.27
C PRO A 22 12.48 14.82 6.14
N THR A 23 13.54 14.93 6.94
CA THR A 23 14.52 13.84 7.05
C THR A 23 13.78 12.63 7.60
N LEU A 24 13.61 11.63 6.75
CA LEU A 24 12.88 10.43 7.13
C LEU A 24 13.66 9.68 8.19
N PRO A 25 12.98 9.15 9.23
CA PRO A 25 13.59 8.18 10.11
C PRO A 25 14.25 7.08 9.27
N ALA A 26 15.47 6.70 9.63
CA ALA A 26 16.25 5.73 8.86
C ALA A 26 15.49 4.42 8.61
N GLU A 27 14.68 3.99 9.58
CA GLU A 27 13.81 2.81 9.47
C GLU A 27 12.75 2.93 8.36
N ILE A 28 12.14 4.10 8.20
CA ILE A 28 11.16 4.36 7.14
C ILE A 28 11.85 4.36 5.78
N ASN A 29 13.06 4.94 5.70
CA ASN A 29 13.83 4.93 4.47
C ASN A 29 14.20 3.49 4.04
N LEU A 30 14.71 2.69 4.99
CA LEU A 30 15.07 1.29 4.75
C LEU A 30 13.85 0.45 4.33
N LYS A 31 12.70 0.65 5.01
CA LYS A 31 11.45 0.00 4.62
C LYS A 31 11.01 0.43 3.22
N GLY A 32 11.12 1.72 2.88
CA GLY A 32 10.81 2.21 1.54
C GLY A 32 11.65 1.53 0.48
N LYS A 33 12.99 1.54 0.64
CA LYS A 33 13.92 0.88 -0.28
C LYS A 33 13.62 -0.62 -0.45
N SER A 34 13.22 -1.32 0.61
CA SER A 34 12.90 -2.75 0.50
C SER A 34 11.64 -3.03 -0.32
N LEU A 35 10.70 -2.09 -0.40
CA LEU A 35 9.51 -2.20 -1.25
C LEU A 35 9.84 -2.11 -2.74
N GLU A 36 10.98 -1.52 -3.13
CA GLU A 36 11.36 -1.37 -4.54
C GLU A 36 11.44 -2.72 -5.29
N TYR A 37 11.68 -3.81 -4.56
CA TYR A 37 11.75 -5.18 -5.09
C TYR A 37 10.39 -5.77 -5.48
N LEU A 38 9.28 -5.16 -5.06
CA LEU A 38 7.94 -5.73 -5.23
C LEU A 38 7.48 -5.83 -6.69
N PHE A 39 8.14 -5.13 -7.62
CA PHE A 39 7.87 -5.23 -9.05
C PHE A 39 8.62 -6.39 -9.74
N ILE A 40 9.64 -6.97 -9.10
CA ILE A 40 10.40 -8.10 -9.66
C ILE A 40 9.50 -9.29 -9.99
N PRO A 41 8.64 -9.80 -9.07
CA PRO A 41 7.97 -11.07 -9.27
C PRO A 41 6.99 -11.13 -10.46
N PHE A 42 6.51 -9.98 -10.95
CA PHE A 42 5.54 -9.90 -12.05
C PHE A 42 6.06 -9.11 -13.27
N SER A 43 7.34 -8.74 -13.26
CA SER A 43 8.02 -8.22 -14.46
C SER A 43 8.41 -9.38 -15.38
N SER A 44 8.62 -9.13 -16.67
CA SER A 44 9.10 -10.16 -17.62
C SER A 44 10.61 -10.09 -17.82
N GLN A 45 11.22 -11.17 -18.34
CA GLN A 45 12.66 -11.26 -18.61
C GLN A 45 13.22 -10.17 -19.55
N TYR A 46 12.34 -9.53 -20.32
CA TYR A 46 12.68 -8.42 -21.23
C TYR A 46 12.60 -7.04 -20.56
N ASP A 47 12.11 -6.99 -19.33
CA ASP A 47 11.91 -5.78 -18.56
C ASP A 47 13.09 -5.49 -17.63
N PHE A 48 13.04 -4.29 -17.04
CA PHE A 48 14.00 -3.80 -16.07
C PHE A 48 13.28 -3.34 -14.82
N VAL A 49 13.82 -3.63 -13.64
CA VAL A 49 13.35 -3.11 -12.35
C VAL A 49 14.43 -2.22 -11.78
N LEU A 50 14.12 -0.93 -11.62
CA LEU A 50 15.05 0.07 -11.11
C LEU A 50 15.04 0.11 -9.58
N LEU A 51 16.19 -0.11 -8.97
CA LEU A 51 16.42 0.06 -7.54
C LEU A 51 17.29 1.31 -7.27
N SER A 52 17.05 1.97 -6.14
CA SER A 52 17.81 3.15 -5.69
C SER A 52 19.11 2.79 -4.95
N HIS A 53 19.45 1.51 -4.88
CA HIS A 53 20.52 0.96 -4.06
C HIS A 53 21.06 -0.34 -4.63
N THR A 54 22.24 -0.75 -4.19
CA THR A 54 22.86 -2.01 -4.63
C THR A 54 22.01 -3.21 -4.19
N PRO A 55 21.62 -4.11 -5.12
CA PRO A 55 20.81 -5.27 -4.79
C PRO A 55 21.54 -6.26 -3.88
N ASP A 56 20.80 -6.93 -2.99
CA ASP A 56 21.34 -8.03 -2.20
C ASP A 56 21.35 -9.33 -3.05
N GLU A 57 22.54 -9.81 -3.43
CA GLU A 57 22.68 -10.97 -4.31
C GLU A 57 22.01 -12.24 -3.79
N ASN A 58 22.04 -12.48 -2.47
CA ASN A 58 21.38 -13.66 -1.89
C ASN A 58 19.86 -13.56 -2.04
N PHE A 59 19.31 -12.38 -1.79
CA PHE A 59 17.88 -12.13 -2.01
C PHE A 59 17.51 -12.21 -3.51
N ILE A 60 18.36 -11.70 -4.41
CA ILE A 60 18.11 -11.77 -5.85
C ILE A 60 18.13 -13.22 -6.35
N ASN A 61 19.12 -14.02 -5.92
CA ASN A 61 19.17 -15.43 -6.28
C ASN A 61 17.95 -16.18 -5.76
N TYR A 62 17.50 -15.87 -4.53
CA TYR A 62 16.28 -16.39 -3.97
C TYR A 62 15.05 -16.02 -4.82
N ILE A 63 14.82 -14.73 -5.10
CA ILE A 63 13.61 -14.31 -5.82
C ILE A 63 13.59 -14.87 -7.24
N LYS A 64 14.74 -14.96 -7.92
CA LYS A 64 14.88 -15.55 -9.26
C LYS A 64 14.59 -17.05 -9.28
N LYS A 65 14.85 -17.78 -8.20
CA LYS A 65 14.45 -19.19 -8.08
C LYS A 65 12.93 -19.37 -8.08
N HIS A 66 12.18 -18.42 -7.50
CA HIS A 66 10.72 -18.46 -7.46
C HIS A 66 10.05 -17.81 -8.67
N PHE A 67 10.72 -16.85 -9.30
CA PHE A 67 10.25 -16.10 -10.46
C PHE A 67 11.36 -16.05 -11.53
N PRO A 68 11.65 -17.17 -12.21
CA PRO A 68 12.78 -17.27 -13.15
C PRO A 68 12.65 -16.31 -14.33
N ASP A 69 11.42 -16.06 -14.77
CA ASP A 69 11.12 -15.16 -15.89
C ASP A 69 11.03 -13.68 -15.49
N SER A 70 11.43 -13.31 -14.27
CA SER A 70 11.39 -11.92 -13.82
C SER A 70 12.38 -11.03 -14.57
N GLY A 71 12.14 -9.72 -14.56
CA GLY A 71 12.99 -8.73 -15.21
C GLY A 71 14.36 -8.52 -14.60
N ASN A 72 15.19 -7.78 -15.32
CA ASN A 72 16.58 -7.49 -14.95
C ASN A 72 16.61 -6.39 -13.89
N ILE A 73 17.35 -6.60 -12.81
CA ILE A 73 17.51 -5.59 -11.77
C ILE A 73 18.63 -4.63 -12.17
N VAL A 74 18.35 -3.34 -12.11
CA VAL A 74 19.31 -2.28 -12.48
C VAL A 74 19.30 -1.17 -11.45
N THR A 75 20.44 -0.51 -11.28
CA THR A 75 20.57 0.71 -10.47
C THR A 75 20.64 1.98 -11.32
N GLU A 76 20.78 1.81 -12.64
CA GLU A 76 20.84 2.87 -13.63
C GLU A 76 19.88 2.56 -14.77
N ILE A 77 19.35 3.61 -15.41
CA ILE A 77 18.39 3.45 -16.49
C ILE A 77 19.13 2.97 -17.75
N PRO A 78 18.75 1.82 -18.33
CA PRO A 78 19.38 1.33 -19.55
C PRO A 78 19.20 2.32 -20.70
N ASP A 79 20.20 2.43 -21.57
CA ASP A 79 20.11 3.20 -22.81
C ASP A 79 19.26 2.45 -23.86
N LYS A 80 17.95 2.39 -23.60
CA LYS A 80 16.96 1.69 -24.42
C LYS A 80 15.65 2.48 -24.43
N SER A 81 14.90 2.35 -25.52
CA SER A 81 13.51 2.80 -25.57
C SER A 81 12.64 1.84 -24.75
N LEU A 82 12.17 2.30 -23.60
CA LEU A 82 11.40 1.51 -22.63
C LEU A 82 10.09 2.22 -22.29
N ASN A 83 9.03 1.44 -22.04
CA ASN A 83 7.80 1.95 -21.45
C ASN A 83 7.98 2.07 -19.94
N LEU A 84 7.53 3.17 -19.35
CA LEU A 84 7.68 3.41 -17.91
C LEU A 84 6.47 2.89 -17.14
N ILE A 85 6.69 1.99 -16.18
CA ILE A 85 5.68 1.48 -15.25
C ILE A 85 6.05 1.94 -13.84
N GLU A 86 5.36 2.97 -13.34
CA GLU A 86 5.66 3.58 -12.05
C GLU A 86 4.67 3.19 -10.97
N TRP A 87 5.10 3.23 -9.70
CA TRP A 87 4.20 3.12 -8.55
C TRP A 87 3.03 4.09 -8.66
N GLY A 88 3.31 5.38 -8.83
CA GLY A 88 2.35 6.42 -9.20
C GLY A 88 2.96 7.27 -10.32
N LYS A 89 2.13 7.85 -11.18
CA LYS A 89 2.57 8.50 -12.43
C LYS A 89 3.04 9.93 -12.16
N PHE A 90 4.27 10.26 -12.53
CA PHE A 90 4.77 11.64 -12.45
C PHE A 90 5.84 12.00 -13.48
N HIS A 91 6.40 11.01 -14.19
CA HIS A 91 7.29 11.26 -15.31
C HIS A 91 6.57 11.11 -16.64
N SER A 92 6.93 11.94 -17.61
CA SER A 92 6.40 11.84 -18.98
C SER A 92 7.17 10.84 -19.84
N LYS A 93 8.50 10.76 -19.65
CA LYS A 93 9.38 9.93 -20.47
C LYS A 93 10.75 9.68 -19.82
N ILE A 94 11.47 8.74 -20.40
CA ILE A 94 12.90 8.53 -20.22
C ILE A 94 13.64 9.33 -21.31
N GLN A 95 14.63 10.13 -20.92
CA GLN A 95 15.49 10.86 -21.85
C GLN A 95 16.93 10.90 -21.31
N ASN A 96 17.90 10.46 -22.13
CA ASN A 96 19.33 10.45 -21.79
C ASN A 96 19.62 9.76 -20.45
N GLY A 97 19.04 8.57 -20.23
CA GLY A 97 19.21 7.81 -18.99
C GLY A 97 18.59 8.45 -17.74
N LYS A 98 17.68 9.42 -17.90
CA LYS A 98 17.00 10.10 -16.79
C LYS A 98 15.49 10.05 -16.97
N LEU A 99 14.77 9.97 -15.86
CA LEU A 99 13.33 10.18 -15.83
C LEU A 99 13.06 11.68 -15.83
N ILE A 100 12.18 12.14 -16.71
CA ILE A 100 11.85 13.55 -16.86
C ILE A 100 10.51 13.83 -16.17
N PRO A 101 10.50 14.57 -15.04
CA PRO A 101 9.25 14.90 -14.35
C PRO A 101 8.38 15.77 -15.25
N ASP A 102 7.07 15.58 -15.16
CA ASP A 102 6.09 16.41 -15.87
C ASP A 102 5.23 17.15 -14.85
N GLU A 103 5.29 18.47 -14.86
CA GLU A 103 4.55 19.31 -13.91
C GLU A 103 3.04 19.10 -14.00
N LYS A 104 2.49 18.84 -15.20
CA LYS A 104 1.06 18.59 -15.37
C LYS A 104 0.68 17.25 -14.74
N LEU A 105 1.48 16.21 -14.97
CA LEU A 105 1.25 14.91 -14.33
C LEU A 105 1.38 15.01 -12.81
N ILE A 106 2.35 15.76 -12.29
CA ILE A 106 2.51 15.99 -10.84
C ILE A 106 1.28 16.71 -10.27
N GLN A 107 0.81 17.77 -10.91
CA GLN A 107 -0.38 18.51 -10.47
C GLN A 107 -1.65 17.67 -10.52
N GLU A 108 -1.83 16.88 -11.58
CA GLU A 108 -2.94 15.94 -11.73
C GLU A 108 -2.88 14.86 -10.64
N SER A 109 -1.73 14.21 -10.47
CA SER A 109 -1.47 13.23 -9.42
C SER A 109 -1.75 13.78 -8.01
N LYS A 110 -1.34 15.02 -7.75
CA LYS A 110 -1.65 15.73 -6.50
C LYS A 110 -3.14 15.96 -6.31
N LYS A 111 -3.84 16.41 -7.36
CA LYS A 111 -5.29 16.64 -7.32
C LYS A 111 -6.05 15.34 -7.02
N ILE A 112 -5.79 14.27 -7.76
CA ILE A 112 -6.57 13.03 -7.66
C ILE A 112 -6.28 12.26 -6.36
N ASN A 113 -5.06 12.37 -5.82
CA ASN A 113 -4.68 11.77 -4.52
C ASN A 113 -5.02 12.69 -3.31
N SER A 114 -5.62 13.86 -3.52
CA SER A 114 -6.08 14.75 -2.44
C SER A 114 -7.35 14.18 -1.79
N LYS A 115 -7.35 14.05 -0.46
CA LYS A 115 -8.54 13.65 0.31
C LYS A 115 -9.66 14.70 0.22
N LEU A 116 -9.34 15.97 -0.02
CA LEU A 116 -10.33 17.01 -0.33
C LEU A 116 -11.10 16.67 -1.59
N PHE A 117 -10.37 16.45 -2.69
CA PHE A 117 -10.96 16.12 -3.97
C PHE A 117 -11.78 14.83 -3.88
N GLN A 118 -11.22 13.79 -3.24
CA GLN A 118 -11.91 12.51 -3.04
C GLN A 118 -13.19 12.65 -2.21
N TYR A 119 -13.21 13.56 -1.23
CA TYR A 119 -14.40 13.85 -0.44
C TYR A 119 -15.49 14.50 -1.29
N GLU A 120 -15.13 15.52 -2.08
CA GLU A 120 -16.07 16.24 -2.95
C GLU A 120 -16.72 15.31 -3.97
N ILE A 121 -15.93 14.50 -4.68
CA ILE A 121 -16.48 13.54 -5.65
C ILE A 121 -17.32 12.44 -4.95
N SER A 122 -16.90 11.93 -3.80
CA SER A 122 -17.67 10.91 -3.08
C SER A 122 -19.01 11.45 -2.59
N LYS A 123 -19.03 12.70 -2.12
CA LYS A 123 -20.26 13.38 -1.69
C LYS A 123 -21.21 13.60 -2.86
N ASN A 124 -20.69 14.10 -3.99
CA ASN A 124 -21.51 14.46 -5.15
C ASN A 124 -22.07 13.25 -5.88
N TYR A 125 -21.30 12.16 -6.01
CA TYR A 125 -21.68 11.04 -6.89
C TYR A 125 -22.13 9.76 -6.17
N LEU A 126 -21.78 9.56 -4.89
CA LEU A 126 -22.21 8.37 -4.14
C LEU A 126 -23.24 8.66 -3.04
N ASN A 127 -23.38 9.93 -2.62
CA ASN A 127 -24.24 10.34 -1.49
C ASN A 127 -24.03 9.48 -0.22
N LYS A 128 -22.84 8.86 -0.06
CA LYS A 128 -22.48 7.88 0.97
C LYS A 128 -21.02 8.00 1.46
N GLY A 129 -20.43 9.19 1.36
CA GLY A 129 -19.05 9.44 1.84
C GLY A 129 -18.94 9.53 3.37
N ILE A 130 -17.73 9.34 3.91
CA ILE A 130 -17.43 9.71 5.29
C ILE A 130 -17.69 11.21 5.40
N GLU A 131 -18.40 11.65 6.44
CA GLU A 131 -18.49 13.06 6.76
C GLU A 131 -17.08 13.54 7.14
N ARG A 132 -16.40 14.18 6.18
CA ARG A 132 -15.10 14.82 6.39
C ARG A 132 -15.31 16.27 6.71
N ARG A 133 -14.65 16.75 7.75
CA ARG A 133 -14.59 18.17 8.08
C ARG A 133 -13.16 18.63 7.93
N ILE A 134 -12.97 19.74 7.21
CA ILE A 134 -11.67 20.41 7.17
C ILE A 134 -11.32 20.84 8.60
N PHE A 135 -10.14 20.43 9.03
CA PHE A 135 -9.61 20.70 10.36
C PHE A 135 -8.81 22.00 10.31
N SER A 136 -9.16 22.92 11.20
CA SER A 136 -8.25 23.99 11.63
C SER A 136 -8.06 23.89 13.13
N LYS A 137 -6.85 24.20 13.61
CA LYS A 137 -6.54 24.22 15.05
C LYS A 137 -7.53 25.10 15.82
N GLU A 138 -7.86 26.27 15.26
CA GLU A 138 -8.81 27.22 15.84
C GLU A 138 -10.24 26.70 15.93
N ALA A 139 -10.72 25.95 14.93
CA ALA A 139 -12.08 25.40 14.94
C ALA A 139 -12.21 24.29 15.99
N ILE A 140 -11.24 23.38 16.04
CA ILE A 140 -11.21 22.26 17.00
C ILE A 140 -11.08 22.75 18.44
N THR A 141 -10.26 23.77 18.71
CA THR A 141 -10.09 24.28 20.09
C THR A 141 -11.34 24.96 20.60
N LYS A 142 -12.17 25.54 19.72
CA LYS A 142 -13.49 26.09 20.06
C LYS A 142 -14.53 25.02 20.33
N GLN A 143 -14.57 23.97 19.50
CA GLN A 143 -15.52 22.88 19.64
C GLN A 143 -14.87 21.56 19.24
N ILE A 144 -14.47 20.78 20.25
CA ILE A 144 -13.90 19.46 20.03
C ILE A 144 -15.02 18.54 19.49
N PRO A 145 -14.80 17.83 18.37
CA PRO A 145 -15.75 16.84 17.86
C PRO A 145 -16.04 15.74 18.88
N LYS A 146 -17.15 15.02 18.68
CA LYS A 146 -17.43 13.82 19.48
C LYS A 146 -16.30 12.81 19.29
N LEU A 147 -15.72 12.36 20.39
CA LEU A 147 -14.70 11.31 20.43
C LEU A 147 -15.35 9.92 20.28
N PRO A 148 -14.63 8.93 19.71
CA PRO A 148 -13.33 9.06 19.06
C PRO A 148 -13.43 9.56 17.61
N PHE A 149 -12.37 10.24 17.14
CA PHE A 149 -12.24 10.64 15.74
C PHE A 149 -10.81 10.41 15.25
N ILE A 150 -10.62 10.42 13.93
CA ILE A 150 -9.29 10.31 13.31
C ILE A 150 -8.96 11.61 12.59
N ILE A 151 -7.73 12.10 12.79
CA ILE A 151 -7.17 13.21 12.03
C ILE A 151 -6.30 12.64 10.92
N LYS A 152 -6.56 13.04 9.68
CA LYS A 152 -5.78 12.66 8.49
C LYS A 152 -5.26 13.90 7.79
N ARG A 153 -4.08 13.81 7.16
CA ARG A 153 -3.59 14.83 6.22
C ARG A 153 -4.19 14.64 4.84
N ASP A 154 -4.29 15.73 4.08
CA ASP A 154 -4.80 15.69 2.71
C ASP A 154 -4.04 14.68 1.84
N ILE A 155 -2.71 14.77 1.85
CA ILE A 155 -1.80 13.82 1.21
C ILE A 155 -0.94 13.21 2.32
N SER A 156 -0.98 11.89 2.45
CA SER A 156 -0.32 11.17 3.55
C SER A 156 0.34 9.89 3.05
N PHE A 157 1.57 9.64 3.47
CA PHE A 157 2.32 8.43 3.12
C PHE A 157 2.02 7.28 4.10
N SER A 158 1.54 6.13 3.58
CA SER A 158 1.44 4.85 4.31
C SER A 158 0.73 4.92 5.68
N GLY A 159 -0.31 5.74 5.81
CA GLY A 159 -1.03 5.94 7.08
C GLY A 159 -0.21 6.65 8.17
N THR A 160 1.04 7.04 7.87
CA THR A 160 1.82 7.95 8.71
C THR A 160 1.00 9.23 8.86
N PHE A 161 0.89 9.72 10.09
CA PHE A 161 0.11 10.91 10.47
C PHE A 161 -1.41 10.73 10.52
N ALA A 162 -1.94 9.52 10.36
CA ALA A 162 -3.32 9.22 10.76
C ALA A 162 -3.35 9.03 12.28
N ASN A 163 -3.92 10.00 13.00
CA ASN A 163 -3.93 10.01 14.46
C ASN A 163 -5.34 9.75 14.98
N ILE A 164 -5.55 8.61 15.63
CA ILE A 164 -6.80 8.30 16.32
C ILE A 164 -6.80 9.09 17.64
N ILE A 165 -7.77 9.98 17.78
CA ILE A 165 -7.96 10.83 18.95
C ILE A 165 -9.07 10.19 19.78
N GLN A 166 -8.70 9.58 20.91
CA GLN A 166 -9.64 8.94 21.84
C GLN A 166 -9.92 9.84 23.04
N SER A 167 -9.00 10.76 23.33
CA SER A 167 -8.99 11.65 24.49
C SER A 167 -8.58 13.08 24.11
N LYS A 168 -8.71 14.03 25.04
CA LYS A 168 -8.21 15.40 24.84
C LYS A 168 -6.69 15.44 24.87
N GLU A 169 -6.07 14.54 25.62
CA GLU A 169 -4.63 14.38 25.75
C GLU A 169 -4.00 13.97 24.42
N ASP A 170 -4.63 13.05 23.68
CA ASP A 170 -4.21 12.69 22.32
C ASP A 170 -4.21 13.90 21.39
N LEU A 171 -5.24 14.74 21.49
CA LEU A 171 -5.36 15.95 20.68
C LEU A 171 -4.27 16.98 21.01
N ILE A 172 -3.95 17.17 22.30
CA ILE A 172 -2.84 18.02 22.74
C ILE A 172 -1.51 17.47 22.21
N HIS A 173 -1.30 16.15 22.31
CA HIS A 173 -0.11 15.51 21.78
C HIS A 173 0.04 15.72 20.26
N PHE A 174 -1.05 15.57 19.51
CA PHE A 174 -1.08 15.87 18.08
C PHE A 174 -0.69 17.32 17.79
N PHE A 175 -1.25 18.29 18.53
CA PHE A 175 -0.92 19.71 18.33
C PHE A 175 0.52 20.06 18.63
N ASN A 176 1.13 19.41 19.63
CA ASN A 176 2.49 19.69 20.05
C ASN A 176 3.54 19.02 19.15
N ASN A 177 3.23 17.85 18.58
CA ASN A 177 4.24 17.02 17.92
C ASN A 177 4.01 16.79 16.42
N THR A 178 2.79 16.96 15.91
CA THR A 178 2.44 16.56 14.52
C THR A 178 1.82 17.69 13.70
N TYR A 179 1.02 18.56 14.33
CA TYR A 179 0.30 19.61 13.63
C TYR A 179 1.25 20.60 12.93
N ASN A 180 0.95 20.89 11.68
CA ASN A 180 1.64 21.90 10.87
C ASN A 180 0.60 22.81 10.20
N GLU A 181 0.65 24.10 10.50
CA GLU A 181 -0.30 25.10 9.97
C GLU A 181 -0.31 25.22 8.44
N LYS A 182 0.75 24.77 7.76
CA LYS A 182 0.84 24.77 6.28
C LYS A 182 0.12 23.58 5.64
N GLU A 183 -0.40 22.66 6.43
CA GLU A 183 -1.06 21.46 5.94
C GLU A 183 -2.57 21.52 6.12
N ILE A 184 -3.27 20.87 5.19
CA ILE A 184 -4.70 20.62 5.29
C ILE A 184 -4.90 19.29 6.03
N TYR A 185 -5.69 19.35 7.09
CA TYR A 185 -6.09 18.19 7.87
C TYR A 185 -7.60 17.95 7.73
N PHE A 186 -8.01 16.71 7.92
CA PHE A 186 -9.40 16.27 7.91
C PHE A 186 -9.71 15.51 9.19
N ILE A 187 -10.92 15.73 9.70
CA ILE A 187 -11.51 14.94 10.77
C ILE A 187 -12.50 13.98 10.14
N GLU A 188 -12.40 12.72 10.53
CA GLU A 188 -13.39 11.69 10.23
C GLU A 188 -13.81 11.03 11.55
N GLU A 189 -15.06 10.62 11.66
CA GLU A 189 -15.49 9.80 12.80
C GLU A 189 -14.74 8.47 12.83
N TRP A 190 -14.23 8.07 14.00
CA TRP A 190 -13.62 6.76 14.17
C TRP A 190 -14.70 5.73 14.52
N LYS A 191 -14.99 4.81 13.59
CA LYS A 191 -15.96 3.74 13.80
C LYS A 191 -15.30 2.59 14.57
N GLU A 192 -15.42 2.57 15.89
CA GLU A 192 -14.86 1.50 16.74
C GLU A 192 -15.42 0.10 16.40
N THR A 193 -16.64 0.04 15.88
CA THR A 193 -17.31 -1.19 15.45
C THR A 193 -16.92 -1.64 14.05
N ARG A 194 -15.87 -1.04 13.46
CA ARG A 194 -15.27 -1.45 12.20
C ARG A 194 -14.77 -2.89 12.32
N ASN A 195 -15.29 -3.75 11.46
CA ASN A 195 -15.09 -5.21 11.58
C ASN A 195 -14.49 -5.85 10.32
N ARG A 196 -14.45 -5.13 9.19
CA ARG A 196 -13.84 -5.62 7.95
C ARG A 196 -13.44 -4.47 7.05
N ASP A 197 -12.21 -4.53 6.56
CA ASP A 197 -11.65 -3.60 5.60
C ASP A 197 -11.53 -4.26 4.24
N PHE A 198 -11.71 -3.49 3.19
CA PHE A 198 -11.57 -3.98 1.83
C PHE A 198 -10.95 -2.94 0.91
N SER A 199 -10.40 -3.41 -0.21
CA SER A 199 -9.95 -2.58 -1.31
C SER A 199 -10.37 -3.19 -2.64
N TYR A 200 -11.08 -2.42 -3.47
CA TYR A 200 -11.35 -2.79 -4.86
C TYR A 200 -10.19 -2.34 -5.74
N LEU A 201 -9.74 -3.21 -6.64
CA LEU A 201 -8.62 -2.97 -7.53
C LEU A 201 -9.14 -2.81 -8.95
N PHE A 202 -8.76 -1.71 -9.60
CA PHE A 202 -9.10 -1.40 -10.98
C PHE A 202 -7.85 -1.00 -11.78
N SER A 203 -7.98 -1.02 -13.11
CA SER A 203 -7.03 -0.44 -14.04
C SER A 203 -7.80 0.47 -14.99
N ILE A 204 -7.23 1.63 -15.32
CA ILE A 204 -7.72 2.50 -16.40
C ILE A 204 -6.66 2.54 -17.49
N ASP A 205 -7.03 2.05 -18.67
CA ASP A 205 -6.29 2.28 -19.91
C ASP A 205 -7.21 3.02 -20.89
N THR A 206 -7.77 2.33 -21.89
CA THR A 206 -8.88 2.87 -22.70
C THR A 206 -10.23 2.73 -22.00
N GLU A 207 -10.37 1.72 -21.17
CA GLU A 207 -11.58 1.38 -20.43
C GLU A 207 -11.21 1.08 -18.96
N ILE A 208 -12.22 1.15 -18.09
CA ILE A 208 -12.07 0.82 -16.68
C ILE A 208 -12.27 -0.68 -16.50
N LYS A 209 -11.22 -1.38 -16.10
CA LYS A 209 -11.24 -2.81 -15.84
C LYS A 209 -11.22 -3.09 -14.34
N PHE A 210 -12.20 -3.84 -13.85
CA PHE A 210 -12.12 -4.44 -12.53
C PHE A 210 -11.15 -5.62 -12.54
N LEU A 211 -10.32 -5.70 -11.51
CA LEU A 211 -9.28 -6.72 -11.39
C LEU A 211 -9.64 -7.71 -10.28
N SER A 212 -9.81 -7.22 -9.06
CA SER A 212 -10.11 -8.05 -7.89
C SER A 212 -10.58 -7.17 -6.74
N LYS A 213 -11.16 -7.80 -5.73
CA LYS A 213 -11.34 -7.23 -4.40
C LYS A 213 -10.30 -7.83 -3.46
N THR A 214 -9.94 -7.11 -2.42
CA THR A 214 -9.12 -7.65 -1.33
C THR A 214 -9.80 -7.46 0.00
N LYS A 215 -9.68 -8.45 0.89
CA LYS A 215 -9.89 -8.31 2.32
C LYS A 215 -8.61 -7.74 2.92
N MET A 216 -8.67 -6.53 3.44
CA MET A 216 -7.53 -5.90 4.12
C MET A 216 -7.51 -6.37 5.57
N ILE A 217 -6.32 -6.77 6.03
CA ILE A 217 -6.09 -7.24 7.37
C ILE A 217 -5.37 -6.13 8.14
N THR A 218 -6.00 -5.67 9.21
CA THR A 218 -5.45 -4.68 10.14
C THR A 218 -5.26 -5.28 11.52
N ASN A 219 -4.27 -4.79 12.26
CA ASN A 219 -4.12 -5.17 13.67
C ASN A 219 -5.10 -4.40 14.57
N ALA A 220 -5.09 -4.70 15.88
CA ALA A 220 -5.96 -4.05 16.87
C ALA A 220 -5.79 -2.52 16.97
N LYS A 221 -4.69 -1.95 16.43
CA LYS A 221 -4.45 -0.50 16.36
C LYS A 221 -4.91 0.11 15.03
N GLY A 222 -5.56 -0.66 14.16
CA GLY A 222 -5.96 -0.24 12.82
C GLY A 222 -4.82 -0.14 11.81
N ILE A 223 -3.63 -0.67 12.11
CA ILE A 223 -2.48 -0.62 11.20
C ILE A 223 -2.62 -1.75 10.18
N TYR A 224 -2.45 -1.42 8.89
CA TYR A 224 -2.45 -2.38 7.80
C TYR A 224 -1.32 -3.41 7.95
N CYS A 225 -1.68 -4.69 7.93
CA CYS A 225 -0.77 -5.83 8.04
C CYS A 225 -0.66 -6.62 6.74
N GLY A 226 -1.63 -6.52 5.83
CA GLY A 226 -1.64 -7.31 4.61
C GLY A 226 -3.03 -7.40 3.97
N SER A 227 -3.13 -8.16 2.90
CA SER A 227 -4.37 -8.37 2.16
C SER A 227 -4.50 -9.82 1.71
N ILE A 228 -5.74 -10.25 1.51
CA ILE A 228 -6.10 -11.52 0.84
C ILE A 228 -7.01 -11.19 -0.35
N LEU A 229 -6.79 -11.81 -1.50
CA LEU A 229 -7.66 -11.65 -2.67
C LEU A 229 -9.02 -12.32 -2.45
N GLU A 230 -10.08 -11.69 -2.95
CA GLU A 230 -11.46 -12.17 -2.87
C GLU A 230 -12.13 -12.22 -4.25
N ASP A 231 -12.89 -13.29 -4.50
CA ASP A 231 -13.37 -13.62 -5.85
C ASP A 231 -14.75 -13.04 -6.21
N ASN A 232 -15.39 -12.24 -5.35
CA ASN A 232 -16.76 -11.77 -5.58
C ASN A 232 -17.08 -10.43 -4.88
N ASP A 233 -17.95 -9.63 -5.50
CA ASP A 233 -18.63 -8.55 -4.79
C ASP A 233 -19.97 -8.11 -5.41
N SER A 234 -20.96 -7.90 -4.55
CA SER A 234 -22.31 -7.44 -4.93
C SER A 234 -22.40 -5.93 -5.20
N ASN A 235 -21.38 -5.13 -4.88
CA ASN A 235 -21.36 -3.68 -5.04
C ASN A 235 -20.49 -3.22 -6.21
N LEU A 236 -19.89 -4.14 -6.97
CA LEU A 236 -18.99 -3.84 -8.09
C LEU A 236 -19.59 -2.80 -9.05
N GLU A 237 -20.86 -2.96 -9.42
CA GLU A 237 -21.57 -2.06 -10.33
C GLU A 237 -21.64 -0.62 -9.81
N THR A 238 -21.77 -0.43 -8.49
CA THR A 238 -21.75 0.91 -7.88
C THR A 238 -20.39 1.58 -8.06
N TYR A 239 -19.30 0.84 -7.86
CA TYR A 239 -17.95 1.36 -8.03
C TYR A 239 -17.60 1.61 -9.50
N LEU A 240 -18.01 0.72 -10.41
CA LEU A 240 -17.83 0.92 -11.85
C LEU A 240 -18.55 2.16 -12.35
N ASN A 241 -19.82 2.36 -11.98
CA ASN A 241 -20.57 3.55 -12.35
C ASN A 241 -19.93 4.83 -11.79
N PHE A 242 -19.53 4.81 -10.52
CA PHE A 242 -18.79 5.92 -9.92
C PHE A 242 -17.49 6.21 -10.68
N LEU A 243 -16.68 5.19 -10.97
CA LEU A 243 -15.43 5.32 -11.70
C LEU A 243 -15.64 5.85 -13.12
N ASN A 244 -16.67 5.39 -13.84
CA ASN A 244 -16.99 5.86 -15.18
C ASN A 244 -17.35 7.36 -15.18
N ILE A 245 -18.15 7.82 -14.21
CA ILE A 245 -18.51 9.23 -14.07
C ILE A 245 -17.24 10.06 -13.80
N ILE A 246 -16.47 9.72 -12.76
CA ILE A 246 -15.27 10.51 -12.42
C ILE A 246 -14.21 10.43 -13.51
N HIS A 247 -14.11 9.33 -14.26
CA HIS A 247 -13.18 9.21 -15.38
C HIS A 247 -13.53 10.20 -16.49
N SER A 248 -14.82 10.27 -16.83
CA SER A 248 -15.33 11.19 -17.84
C SER A 248 -15.20 12.68 -17.44
N GLU A 249 -15.30 13.01 -16.15
CA GLU A 249 -15.33 14.41 -15.69
C GLU A 249 -13.99 14.91 -15.15
N HIS A 250 -13.14 14.03 -14.61
CA HIS A 250 -11.99 14.44 -13.82
C HIS A 250 -10.68 13.71 -14.13
N LEU A 251 -10.73 12.53 -14.76
CA LEU A 251 -9.54 11.67 -14.96
C LEU A 251 -9.24 11.40 -16.44
N LYS A 252 -9.66 12.28 -17.36
CA LYS A 252 -9.53 12.05 -18.81
C LYS A 252 -8.11 11.74 -19.30
N ASN A 253 -7.09 12.20 -18.58
CA ASN A 253 -5.67 11.98 -18.95
C ASN A 253 -4.98 10.93 -18.06
N TYR A 254 -5.71 10.39 -17.07
CA TYR A 254 -5.18 9.39 -16.17
C TYR A 254 -5.25 8.02 -16.81
N SER A 255 -4.12 7.32 -16.77
CA SER A 255 -4.02 5.91 -17.12
C SER A 255 -3.19 5.24 -16.03
N GLY A 256 -3.67 4.11 -15.52
CA GLY A 256 -2.97 3.37 -14.48
C GLY A 256 -3.88 2.67 -13.48
N PRO A 257 -3.28 2.08 -12.44
CA PRO A 257 -3.99 1.35 -11.39
C PRO A 257 -4.75 2.29 -10.44
N ILE A 258 -5.94 1.86 -10.04
CA ILE A 258 -6.74 2.53 -9.02
C ILE A 258 -7.08 1.51 -7.94
N SER A 259 -7.01 1.92 -6.67
CA SER A 259 -7.66 1.18 -5.59
C SER A 259 -8.65 2.04 -4.82
N ILE A 260 -9.82 1.47 -4.50
CA ILE A 260 -10.84 2.12 -3.67
C ILE A 260 -10.97 1.33 -2.37
N ASP A 261 -10.55 1.96 -1.29
CA ASP A 261 -10.57 1.36 0.04
C ASP A 261 -11.87 1.73 0.76
N GLY A 262 -12.40 0.80 1.54
CA GLY A 262 -13.60 1.01 2.35
C GLY A 262 -13.67 0.01 3.51
N PHE A 263 -14.74 0.09 4.29
CA PHE A 263 -14.91 -0.79 5.44
C PHE A 263 -16.37 -1.02 5.82
N HIS A 264 -16.62 -2.13 6.52
CA HIS A 264 -17.88 -2.44 7.17
C HIS A 264 -17.80 -2.14 8.67
N TYR A 265 -18.90 -1.65 9.23
CA TYR A 265 -19.05 -1.37 10.65
C TYR A 265 -20.47 -1.67 11.11
N THR A 266 -20.68 -1.72 12.42
CA THR A 266 -22.01 -1.97 13.01
C THR A 266 -22.46 -0.75 13.80
N GLU A 267 -23.63 -0.21 13.50
CA GLU A 267 -24.19 0.93 14.22
C GLU A 267 -25.64 0.61 14.56
N ASN A 268 -26.01 0.70 15.84
CA ASN A 268 -27.34 0.31 16.34
C ASN A 268 -27.75 -1.11 15.91
N ASN A 269 -26.82 -2.07 15.99
CA ASN A 269 -26.98 -3.46 15.53
C ASN A 269 -27.26 -3.64 14.02
N ILE A 270 -27.12 -2.58 13.22
CA ILE A 270 -27.28 -2.62 11.77
C ILE A 270 -25.89 -2.61 11.12
N LYS A 271 -25.65 -3.56 10.21
CA LYS A 271 -24.44 -3.57 9.38
C LYS A 271 -24.50 -2.41 8.39
N LYS A 272 -23.49 -1.55 8.44
CA LYS A 272 -23.31 -0.43 7.52
C LYS A 272 -21.99 -0.58 6.77
N THR A 273 -21.92 0.07 5.62
CA THR A 273 -20.72 0.12 4.79
C THR A 273 -20.32 1.56 4.62
N GLN A 274 -19.05 1.85 4.88
CA GLN A 274 -18.39 3.03 4.38
C GLN A 274 -17.77 2.67 3.03
N PRO A 275 -18.40 3.02 1.89
CA PRO A 275 -17.99 2.50 0.59
C PRO A 275 -16.64 3.05 0.14
N ILE A 276 -16.31 4.28 0.52
CA ILE A 276 -15.04 4.93 0.23
C ILE A 276 -14.49 5.55 1.51
N SER A 277 -13.31 5.09 1.93
CA SER A 277 -12.45 5.72 2.92
C SER A 277 -11.22 6.37 2.28
N GLU A 278 -10.74 5.84 1.16
CA GLU A 278 -9.60 6.38 0.42
C GLU A 278 -9.63 5.87 -1.03
N ILE A 279 -9.17 6.69 -1.97
CA ILE A 279 -8.93 6.27 -3.36
C ILE A 279 -7.44 6.47 -3.63
N ASN A 280 -6.76 5.45 -4.14
CA ASN A 280 -5.34 5.50 -4.46
C ASN A 280 -5.19 5.42 -5.99
N PHE A 281 -4.67 6.48 -6.61
CA PHE A 281 -4.41 6.53 -8.06
C PHE A 281 -2.98 6.10 -8.35
N ARG A 282 -2.63 4.90 -7.90
CA ARG A 282 -1.30 4.32 -7.95
C ARG A 282 -1.36 2.82 -7.69
N HIS A 283 -0.27 2.10 -7.93
CA HIS A 283 -0.11 0.74 -7.45
C HIS A 283 -0.30 0.73 -5.93
N SER A 284 -1.14 -0.19 -5.45
CA SER A 284 -1.29 -0.52 -4.04
C SER A 284 -0.64 -1.88 -3.77
N LEU A 285 -0.42 -2.21 -2.50
CA LEU A 285 0.05 -3.56 -2.14
C LEU A 285 -0.96 -4.64 -2.53
N GLY A 286 -2.26 -4.33 -2.54
CA GLY A 286 -3.30 -5.21 -3.09
C GLY A 286 -3.13 -5.43 -4.59
N ARG A 287 -2.81 -4.39 -5.37
CA ARG A 287 -2.49 -4.51 -6.80
C ARG A 287 -1.22 -5.32 -7.05
N VAL A 288 -0.18 -5.15 -6.21
CA VAL A 288 1.02 -5.99 -6.25
C VAL A 288 0.64 -7.45 -6.00
N LEU A 289 -0.11 -7.74 -4.94
CA LEU A 289 -0.57 -9.10 -4.66
C LEU A 289 -1.36 -9.69 -5.83
N TYR A 290 -2.27 -8.93 -6.42
CA TYR A 290 -3.01 -9.35 -7.61
C TYR A 290 -2.08 -9.69 -8.79
N ASN A 291 -1.08 -8.85 -9.07
CA ASN A 291 -0.15 -9.09 -10.18
C ASN A 291 0.77 -10.30 -9.97
N ILE A 292 1.05 -10.66 -8.71
CA ILE A 292 1.86 -11.83 -8.34
C ILE A 292 1.00 -13.10 -8.31
N ALA A 293 -0.28 -12.96 -7.98
CA ALA A 293 -1.20 -14.07 -7.98
C ALA A 293 -1.32 -14.65 -9.39
N ASP A 294 -1.18 -15.97 -9.47
CA ASP A 294 -1.33 -16.72 -10.71
C ASP A 294 -2.79 -16.66 -11.18
N GLU A 295 -3.01 -16.26 -12.42
CA GLU A 295 -4.35 -16.08 -13.02
C GLU A 295 -5.14 -17.41 -13.12
N ASN A 296 -4.49 -18.57 -12.95
CA ASN A 296 -5.05 -19.90 -13.27
C ASN A 296 -5.31 -20.85 -12.07
N ASN A 297 -5.53 -20.37 -10.85
CA ASN A 297 -5.72 -21.29 -9.72
C ASN A 297 -6.93 -21.00 -8.83
N SER A 298 -7.64 -22.07 -8.42
CA SER A 298 -8.66 -22.12 -7.37
C SER A 298 -8.15 -21.73 -5.96
N LYS A 299 -6.90 -21.31 -5.87
CA LYS A 299 -6.18 -21.05 -4.63
C LYS A 299 -6.49 -19.66 -4.11
N LYS A 300 -6.39 -19.51 -2.81
CA LYS A 300 -6.39 -18.23 -2.13
C LYS A 300 -4.98 -17.66 -2.08
N HIS A 301 -4.90 -16.35 -2.22
CA HIS A 301 -3.66 -15.60 -2.29
C HIS A 301 -3.69 -14.50 -1.25
N GLY A 302 -2.62 -14.39 -0.46
CA GLY A 302 -2.46 -13.32 0.52
C GLY A 302 -1.04 -12.81 0.55
N ALA A 303 -0.87 -11.57 1.01
CA ALA A 303 0.46 -11.06 1.31
C ALA A 303 0.44 -10.17 2.55
N PHE A 304 1.48 -10.34 3.38
CA PHE A 304 1.52 -9.81 4.74
C PHE A 304 2.88 -9.23 5.09
N PHE A 305 2.88 -8.10 5.77
CA PHE A 305 4.03 -7.65 6.51
C PHE A 305 4.20 -8.50 7.76
N ILE A 306 5.42 -8.96 7.96
CA ILE A 306 5.88 -9.56 9.19
C ILE A 306 7.10 -8.79 9.70
N LYS A 307 7.32 -8.79 11.01
CA LYS A 307 8.51 -8.16 11.58
C LYS A 307 9.75 -8.96 11.18
N ASN A 308 10.79 -8.26 10.77
CA ASN A 308 12.08 -8.88 10.49
C ASN A 308 12.93 -8.95 11.78
N PHE A 309 13.56 -10.10 11.98
CA PHE A 309 14.41 -10.36 13.14
C PHE A 309 15.74 -11.02 12.76
N TRP A 310 15.94 -11.31 11.48
CA TRP A 310 17.07 -12.10 11.04
C TRP A 310 18.30 -11.21 10.95
N LYS A 311 19.47 -11.77 11.24
CA LYS A 311 20.74 -11.15 10.84
C LYS A 311 20.94 -11.40 9.34
N LYS A 312 21.75 -10.56 8.68
CA LYS A 312 22.00 -10.70 7.24
C LYS A 312 22.53 -12.08 6.87
N SER A 313 23.44 -12.61 7.69
CA SER A 313 24.03 -13.94 7.55
C SER A 313 23.04 -15.09 7.70
N GLU A 314 21.87 -14.84 8.27
CA GLU A 314 20.86 -15.87 8.58
C GLU A 314 19.75 -15.94 7.53
N PHE A 315 19.77 -15.08 6.49
CA PHE A 315 18.68 -14.97 5.52
C PHE A 315 18.29 -16.32 4.91
N SER A 316 19.24 -17.07 4.36
CA SER A 316 18.94 -18.36 3.70
C SER A 316 18.29 -19.36 4.66
N LYS A 317 18.86 -19.51 5.87
CA LYS A 317 18.34 -20.41 6.90
C LYS A 317 16.92 -20.01 7.32
N ALA A 318 16.70 -18.71 7.55
CA ALA A 318 15.40 -18.23 8.01
C ALA A 318 14.30 -18.37 6.94
N VAL A 319 14.66 -18.20 5.66
CA VAL A 319 13.76 -18.44 4.53
C VAL A 319 13.42 -19.93 4.40
N GLU A 320 14.42 -20.81 4.53
CA GLU A 320 14.21 -22.26 4.54
C GLU A 320 13.24 -22.68 5.65
N GLU A 321 13.44 -22.19 6.88
CA GLU A 321 12.55 -22.46 8.01
C GLU A 321 11.10 -21.99 7.74
N LEU A 322 10.93 -20.78 7.19
CA LEU A 322 9.61 -20.27 6.80
C LEU A 322 8.92 -21.17 5.77
N GLU A 323 9.65 -21.58 4.74
CA GLU A 323 9.11 -22.41 3.67
C GLU A 323 8.80 -23.83 4.14
N GLU A 324 9.62 -24.41 5.02
CA GLU A 324 9.34 -25.70 5.64
C GLU A 324 8.10 -25.67 6.52
N GLU A 325 7.95 -24.64 7.36
CA GLU A 325 6.73 -24.43 8.14
C GLU A 325 5.50 -24.21 7.24
N GLY A 326 5.67 -23.51 6.12
CA GLY A 326 4.65 -23.35 5.09
C GLY A 326 4.21 -24.70 4.54
N LYS A 327 5.17 -25.53 4.12
CA LYS A 327 4.91 -26.88 3.58
C LYS A 327 4.18 -27.76 4.59
N LYS A 328 4.58 -27.77 5.87
CA LYS A 328 3.87 -28.53 6.93
C LYS A 328 2.40 -28.14 7.07
N ARG A 329 2.03 -26.93 6.66
CA ARG A 329 0.68 -26.36 6.74
C ARG A 329 -0.04 -26.31 5.38
N ASN A 330 0.55 -26.88 4.34
CA ASN A 330 0.06 -26.81 2.95
C ASN A 330 -0.06 -25.37 2.42
N ILE A 331 0.95 -24.54 2.70
CA ILE A 331 1.01 -23.14 2.28
C ILE A 331 2.32 -22.91 1.54
N LYS A 332 2.25 -22.34 0.34
CA LYS A 332 3.42 -21.81 -0.34
C LYS A 332 3.74 -20.45 0.29
N VAL A 333 4.97 -20.30 0.76
CA VAL A 333 5.48 -19.08 1.37
C VAL A 333 6.60 -18.56 0.49
N ILE A 334 6.60 -17.26 0.19
CA ILE A 334 7.69 -16.61 -0.56
C ILE A 334 7.99 -15.26 0.08
N VAL A 335 9.27 -14.97 0.33
CA VAL A 335 9.70 -13.66 0.83
C VAL A 335 9.83 -12.68 -0.35
N LEU A 336 9.04 -11.60 -0.35
CA LEU A 336 8.97 -10.63 -1.46
C LEU A 336 9.86 -9.40 -1.29
N THR A 337 10.43 -9.17 -0.10
CA THR A 337 11.33 -8.04 0.17
C THR A 337 12.55 -8.52 0.96
N PRO A 338 13.74 -7.94 0.74
CA PRO A 338 14.93 -8.35 1.45
C PRO A 338 14.83 -8.02 2.96
N SER A 339 15.53 -8.80 3.78
CA SER A 339 15.65 -8.53 5.22
C SER A 339 16.68 -7.43 5.55
N HIS A 340 17.56 -7.09 4.60
CA HIS A 340 18.57 -6.06 4.77
C HIS A 340 18.73 -5.24 3.50
N ILE A 341 19.05 -3.95 3.66
CA ILE A 341 19.43 -3.05 2.59
C ILE A 341 20.79 -2.45 2.98
N GLU A 342 21.80 -2.61 2.13
CA GLU A 342 23.15 -2.04 2.35
C GLU A 342 23.74 -2.42 3.73
N GLY A 343 23.46 -3.65 4.19
CA GLY A 343 23.92 -4.18 5.47
C GLY A 343 23.06 -3.81 6.69
N LYS A 344 22.05 -2.95 6.53
CA LYS A 344 21.13 -2.54 7.61
C LYS A 344 19.84 -3.35 7.55
N GLY A 345 19.41 -3.89 8.69
CA GLY A 345 18.17 -4.64 8.80
C GLY A 345 16.95 -3.75 8.54
N VAL A 346 16.00 -4.25 7.75
CA VAL A 346 14.69 -3.59 7.59
C VAL A 346 13.78 -3.98 8.74
N SER A 347 12.81 -3.15 9.12
CA SER A 347 11.93 -3.45 10.27
C SER A 347 10.86 -4.50 9.97
N SER A 348 10.47 -4.65 8.71
CA SER A 348 9.46 -5.61 8.26
C SER A 348 9.79 -6.15 6.89
N ILE A 349 9.48 -7.43 6.66
CA ILE A 349 9.50 -8.07 5.35
C ILE A 349 8.08 -8.38 4.90
N PHE A 350 7.86 -8.40 3.59
CA PHE A 350 6.59 -8.74 2.97
C PHE A 350 6.62 -10.19 2.50
N LEU A 351 5.69 -11.01 2.98
CA LEU A 351 5.52 -12.40 2.57
C LEU A 351 4.35 -12.52 1.61
N TYR A 352 4.52 -13.34 0.59
CA TYR A 352 3.43 -13.90 -0.21
C TYR A 352 3.07 -15.29 0.30
N LEU A 353 1.77 -15.54 0.40
CA LEU A 353 1.18 -16.79 0.88
C LEU A 353 0.14 -17.28 -0.13
N GLN A 354 0.19 -18.57 -0.46
CA GLN A 354 -0.78 -19.23 -1.33
C GLN A 354 -1.22 -20.56 -0.73
N SER A 355 -2.53 -20.82 -0.73
CA SER A 355 -3.15 -21.99 -0.10
C SER A 355 -4.51 -22.28 -0.75
N GLU A 356 -5.04 -23.49 -0.65
CA GLU A 356 -6.42 -23.81 -1.07
C GLU A 356 -7.48 -23.09 -0.22
N ASN A 357 -7.14 -22.71 1.02
CA ASN A 357 -8.05 -22.06 1.96
C ASN A 357 -7.44 -20.77 2.54
N GLU A 358 -8.27 -19.73 2.65
CA GLU A 358 -7.99 -18.46 3.33
C GLU A 358 -7.62 -18.66 4.80
N GLU A 359 -8.27 -19.59 5.50
CA GLU A 359 -8.04 -19.82 6.92
C GLU A 359 -6.59 -20.25 7.21
N ASN A 360 -6.01 -21.07 6.33
CA ASN A 360 -4.60 -21.46 6.43
C ASN A 360 -3.68 -20.24 6.31
N ILE A 361 -3.96 -19.32 5.38
CA ILE A 361 -3.19 -18.08 5.18
C ILE A 361 -3.23 -17.24 6.46
N LEU A 362 -4.43 -17.04 7.02
CA LEU A 362 -4.60 -16.27 8.25
C LEU A 362 -3.93 -16.94 9.46
N ASN A 363 -4.04 -18.26 9.58
CA ASN A 363 -3.42 -19.01 10.65
C ASN A 363 -1.89 -19.00 10.56
N TYR A 364 -1.32 -19.03 9.35
CA TYR A 364 0.12 -18.89 9.15
C TYR A 364 0.63 -17.50 9.52
N TRP A 365 -0.07 -16.46 9.08
CA TRP A 365 0.28 -15.09 9.45
C TRP A 365 0.22 -14.87 10.96
N LYS A 366 -0.86 -15.33 11.62
CA LYS A 366 -0.99 -15.30 13.10
C LYS A 366 0.10 -16.12 13.77
N PHE A 367 0.35 -17.34 13.28
CA PHE A 367 1.43 -18.18 13.78
C PHE A 367 2.76 -17.44 13.73
N TYR A 368 3.11 -16.74 12.66
CA TYR A 368 4.38 -16.01 12.61
C TYR A 368 4.42 -14.85 13.62
N ASP A 369 3.32 -14.10 13.75
CA ASP A 369 3.25 -13.02 14.76
C ASP A 369 3.30 -13.57 16.21
N GLU A 370 2.90 -14.83 16.42
CA GLU A 370 2.99 -15.54 17.70
C GLU A 370 4.31 -16.32 17.90
N PHE A 371 4.92 -16.86 16.84
CA PHE A 371 6.20 -17.59 16.80
C PHE A 371 7.34 -16.74 17.38
N LYS A 372 7.18 -15.42 17.24
CA LYS A 372 7.81 -14.34 18.00
C LYS A 372 7.99 -14.61 19.50
N LYS A 373 7.02 -15.23 20.19
CA LYS A 373 7.12 -15.52 21.64
C LYS A 373 8.14 -16.63 21.91
N TYR A 374 8.27 -17.58 21.00
CA TYR A 374 9.14 -18.74 21.19
C TYR A 374 10.61 -18.38 20.97
N HIS A 375 10.95 -17.63 19.91
CA HIS A 375 12.35 -17.28 19.64
C HIS A 375 12.89 -16.12 20.50
N LYS A 376 12.03 -15.19 20.95
CA LYS A 376 12.46 -14.13 21.88
C LYS A 376 12.83 -14.67 23.27
N ASN A 377 12.29 -15.83 23.66
CA ASN A 377 12.58 -16.46 24.94
C ASN A 377 13.78 -17.42 24.91
N ASN A 378 14.31 -17.74 23.73
CA ASN A 378 15.36 -18.74 23.53
C ASN A 378 16.69 -18.14 23.02
N ASN A 379 16.97 -16.87 23.34
CA ASN A 379 18.27 -16.16 23.14
C ASN A 379 19.19 -16.75 22.04
N LEU A 380 18.95 -16.33 20.79
CA LEU A 380 19.91 -16.38 19.69
C LEU A 380 20.59 -15.02 19.47
#